data_AF-A0A3A4XND5-F1
#
_entry.id   AF-A0A3A4XND5-F1
#
_cell.length_a   1.000
_cell.length_b   1.000
_cell.length_c   1.000
_cell.angle_alpha   90.00
_cell.angle_beta   90.00
_cell.angle_gamma   90.00
#
_symmetry.space_group_name_H-M   'P 1'
#
loop_
_entity.id
_entity.type
_entity.pdbx_description
1 polymer ?
#
loop_
_entity_poly.entity_id
_entity_poly.type
_entity_poly.pdbx_seq_one_letter_code
_entity_poly.pdbx_strand_id
1 'polypeptide(L)' 'MQRHFGFIFLMVLLVCGASLLSAATVAADSAKVVFVLDASGSMWGQIDGKAKIVIAKEVLNNLIDGLPQDL' A
#
# COMPACT_ATOMS: atom_id res chain seq x y z
N MET A 1 -2.53 5.74 -57.67
CA MET A 1 -3.58 5.74 -56.62
C MET A 1 -3.38 4.67 -55.53
N GLN A 2 -2.75 3.51 -55.81
CA GLN A 2 -2.66 2.40 -54.84
C GLN A 2 -1.65 2.56 -53.69
N ARG A 3 -0.60 3.36 -53.86
CA ARG A 3 0.43 3.57 -52.82
C ARG A 3 -0.10 4.36 -51.62
N HIS A 4 -0.95 5.36 -51.84
CA HIS A 4 -1.54 6.16 -50.76
C HIS A 4 -2.51 5.35 -49.89
N PHE A 5 -3.27 4.42 -50.48
CA PHE A 5 -4.16 3.52 -49.73
C PHE A 5 -3.40 2.57 -48.79
N GLY A 6 -2.24 2.05 -49.21
CA GLY A 6 -1.40 1.20 -48.36
C GLY A 6 -0.78 1.95 -47.17
N PHE A 7 -0.35 3.20 -47.37
CA PHE A 7 0.17 4.04 -46.29
C PHE A 7 -0.91 4.40 -45.26
N ILE A 8 -2.14 4.69 -45.71
CA ILE A 8 -3.27 4.98 -44.82
C ILE A 8 -3.65 3.72 -44.03
N PHE A 9 -3.70 2.56 -44.69
CA PHE A 9 -4.00 1.30 -44.02
C PHE A 9 -2.96 0.94 -42.94
N LEU A 10 -1.66 1.13 -43.23
CA LEU A 10 -0.58 0.90 -42.26
C LEU A 10 -0.64 1.88 -41.08
N MET A 11 -0.96 3.15 -41.33
CA MET A 11 -1.15 4.16 -40.29
C MET A 11 -2.33 3.81 -39.37
N VAL A 12 -3.45 3.38 -39.93
CA VAL A 12 -4.64 2.97 -39.15
C VAL A 12 -4.33 1.75 -38.28
N LEU A 13 -3.60 0.77 -38.82
CA LEU A 13 -3.24 -0.45 -38.10
C LEU A 13 -2.25 -0.16 -36.96
N LEU A 14 -1.32 0.78 -37.16
CA LEU A 14 -0.39 1.26 -36.14
C LEU A 14 -1.10 2.03 -35.02
N VAL A 15 -2.07 2.88 -35.37
CA VAL A 15 -2.88 3.63 -34.38
C VAL A 15 -3.78 2.68 -33.56
N CYS A 16 -4.43 1.70 -34.20
CA CYS A 16 -5.22 0.68 -33.50
C CYS A 16 -4.37 -0.24 -32.61
N GLY A 17 -3.16 -0.58 -33.03
CA GLY A 17 -2.22 -1.39 -32.24
C GLY A 17 -1.75 -0.67 -30.98
N ALA A 18 -1.52 0.65 -31.06
CA ALA A 18 -1.09 1.46 -29.91
C ALA A 18 -2.18 1.61 -28.84
N SER A 19 -3.47 1.60 -29.21
CA SER A 19 -4.58 1.72 -28.26
C SER A 19 -4.80 0.48 -27.37
N LEU A 20 -4.22 -0.67 -27.71
CA LEU A 20 -4.33 -1.91 -26.92
C LEU A 20 -3.30 -2.01 -25.79
N LEU A 21 -2.33 -1.09 -25.73
CA LEU A 21 -1.24 -1.10 -24.74
C LEU A 21 -1.50 -0.13 -23.57
N SER A 22 -2.76 0.18 -23.27
CA SER A 22 -3.10 0.86 -22.01
C SER A 22 -3.15 -0.18 -20.89
N ALA A 23 -1.97 -0.63 -20.44
CA ALA A 23 -1.85 -1.39 -19.22
C ALA A 23 -2.20 -0.43 -18.07
N ALA A 24 -3.42 -0.55 -17.53
CA ALA A 24 -3.78 0.13 -16.30
C ALA A 24 -2.86 -0.38 -15.19
N THR A 25 -1.87 0.44 -14.82
CA THR A 25 -1.07 0.21 -13.62
C THR A 25 -2.01 0.38 -12.44
N VAL A 26 -2.50 -0.74 -11.90
CA VAL A 26 -3.19 -0.73 -10.61
C VAL A 26 -2.14 -0.31 -9.58
N ALA A 27 -2.24 0.93 -9.11
CA ALA A 27 -1.44 1.38 -7.98
C ALA A 27 -1.76 0.46 -6.80
N ALA A 28 -0.74 -0.21 -6.26
CA ALA A 28 -0.90 -1.00 -5.05
C ALA A 28 -1.34 -0.06 -3.92
N ASP A 29 -2.55 -0.28 -3.40
CA ASP A 29 -3.08 0.46 -2.26
C ASP A 29 -2.39 -0.07 -1.00
N SER A 30 -1.24 0.51 -0.66
CA SER A 30 -0.49 0.18 0.57
C SER A 30 -1.37 0.45 1.80
N ALA A 31 -1.53 -0.56 2.64
CA ALA A 31 -2.41 -0.53 3.80
C ALA A 31 -1.77 0.30 4.92
N LYS A 32 -2.45 1.37 5.32
CA LYS A 32 -1.96 2.27 6.39
C LYS A 32 -2.54 1.87 7.74
N VAL A 33 -1.67 1.62 8.71
CA VAL A 33 -2.05 1.32 10.09
C VAL A 33 -1.59 2.45 11.02
N VAL A 34 -2.47 2.91 11.91
CA VAL A 34 -2.17 3.91 12.93
C VAL A 34 -2.40 3.29 14.30
N PHE A 35 -1.36 3.28 15.13
CA PHE A 35 -1.44 2.83 16.52
C PHE A 35 -1.68 4.01 17.45
N VAL A 36 -2.71 3.92 18.28
CA VAL A 36 -3.00 4.90 19.34
C VAL A 36 -2.79 4.21 20.69
N LEU A 37 -1.75 4.64 21.39
CA LEU A 37 -1.43 4.14 22.72
C LEU A 37 -2.02 5.09 23.77
N ASP A 38 -2.94 4.60 24.60
CA ASP A 38 -3.46 5.38 25.73
C ASP A 38 -2.34 5.64 26.75
N ALA A 39 -2.17 6.90 27.14
CA ALA A 39 -1.20 7.38 28.12
C ALA A 39 -1.88 8.13 29.28
N SER A 40 -3.17 7.86 29.51
CA SER A 40 -3.92 8.38 30.65
C SER A 40 -3.27 8.08 32.00
N GLY A 41 -3.65 8.82 33.05
CA GLY A 41 -3.05 8.68 34.39
C GLY A 41 -3.06 7.25 34.94
N SER A 42 -4.09 6.46 34.60
CA SER A 42 -4.23 5.06 35.04
C SER A 42 -3.14 4.13 34.48
N MET A 43 -2.53 4.48 33.35
CA MET A 43 -1.49 3.72 32.67
C MET A 43 -0.13 3.79 33.38
N TRP A 44 0.05 4.77 34.27
CA TRP A 44 1.22 4.86 35.15
C TRP A 44 1.11 3.99 36.40
N GLY A 45 -0.07 3.45 36.69
CA GLY A 45 -0.26 2.44 37.72
C GLY A 45 0.55 1.18 37.42
N GLN A 46 0.84 0.40 38.46
CA GLN A 46 1.67 -0.80 38.34
C GLN A 46 0.84 -2.08 38.39
N ILE A 47 1.28 -3.08 37.63
CA ILE A 47 0.88 -4.49 37.75
C ILE A 47 2.18 -5.26 37.94
N ASP A 48 2.26 -6.08 38.97
CA ASP A 48 3.47 -6.85 39.31
C ASP A 48 4.76 -6.02 39.37
N GLY A 49 4.68 -4.80 39.89
CA GLY A 49 5.81 -3.87 40.01
C GLY A 49 6.19 -3.14 38.72
N LYS A 50 5.45 -3.34 37.62
CA LYS A 50 5.72 -2.75 36.31
C LYS A 50 4.60 -1.82 35.86
N ALA A 51 4.94 -0.63 35.38
CA ALA A 51 3.93 0.32 34.91
C ALA A 51 3.17 -0.24 33.69
N LYS A 52 1.83 -0.09 33.68
CA LYS A 52 0.97 -0.62 32.61
C LYS A 52 1.38 -0.11 31.23
N ILE A 53 1.81 1.14 31.11
CA ILE A 53 2.30 1.72 29.85
C ILE A 53 3.54 0.99 29.31
N VAL A 54 4.39 0.46 30.19
CA VAL A 54 5.57 -0.31 29.78
C VAL A 54 5.14 -1.67 29.23
N ILE A 55 4.20 -2.34 29.89
CA ILE A 55 3.61 -3.60 29.40
C ILE A 55 2.94 -3.38 28.04
N ALA A 56 2.15 -2.32 27.89
CA ALA A 56 1.48 -2.00 26.63
C ALA A 56 2.47 -1.72 25.49
N LYS A 57 3.60 -1.05 25.77
CA LYS A 57 4.69 -0.84 24.79
C LYS A 57 5.35 -2.15 24.36
N GLU A 58 5.57 -3.07 25.29
CA GLU A 58 6.15 -4.39 24.96
C GLU A 58 5.22 -5.21 24.07
N VAL A 59 3.92 -5.22 24.37
CA VAL A 59 2.92 -5.86 23.52
C VAL A 59 2.87 -5.20 22.14
N LEU A 60 2.92 -3.86 22.08
CA LEU A 60 2.93 -3.13 20.81
C LEU A 60 4.17 -3.45 19.96
N ASN A 61 5.35 -3.54 20.57
CA ASN A 61 6.57 -3.94 19.86
C ASN A 61 6.42 -5.33 19.26
N ASN A 62 5.95 -6.30 20.05
CA ASN A 62 5.72 -7.66 19.55
C ASN A 62 4.69 -7.70 18.40
N LEU A 63 3.68 -6.83 18.44
CA LEU A 63 2.70 -6.72 17.37
C LEU A 63 3.34 -6.16 16.09
N ILE A 64 4.15 -5.11 16.20
CA ILE A 64 4.87 -4.49 15.08
C ILE A 64 5.81 -5.49 14.41
N ASP A 65 6.54 -6.28 15.20
CA ASP A 65 7.46 -7.31 14.68
C ASP A 65 6.72 -8.43 13.93
N GLY A 66 5.44 -8.65 14.25
CA GLY A 66 4.58 -9.64 13.60
C GLY A 66 3.80 -9.13 12.38
N LEU A 67 3.97 -7.86 11.99
CA LEU A 67 3.27 -7.29 10.85
C LEU A 67 3.78 -7.88 9.52
N PRO A 68 2.88 -8.20 8.57
CA PRO A 68 3.29 -8.61 7.23
C PRO A 68 4.10 -7.50 6.52
N GLN A 69 5.08 -7.91 5.71
CA GLN A 69 6.01 -6.99 5.04
C GLN A 69 5.36 -6.16 3.94
N ASP A 70 4.17 -6.56 3.50
CA ASP A 70 3.39 -5.95 2.42
C ASP A 70 2.22 -5.10 2.93
N LEU A 71 2.21 -4.73 4.21
CA LEU A 71 1.38 -3.61 4.71
C LEU A 71 1.78 -2.29 4.03
#